data_AF-G4D3U0-F1
#
_entry.id   AF-G4D3U0-F1
#
_cell.length_a   1.000
_cell.length_b   1.000
_cell.length_c   1.000
_cell.angle_alpha   90.00
_cell.angle_beta   90.00
_cell.angle_gamma   90.00
#
_symmetry.space_group_name_H-M   'P 1'
#
loop_
_entity.id
_entity.type
_entity.pdbx_description
1 polymer ?
#
loop_
_entity_poly.entity_id
_entity_poly.type
_entity_poly.pdbx_seq_one_letter_code
_entity_poly.pdbx_strand_id
1 'polypeptide(L)' 'MSVFKRGRNAKSHTVPKNQSVSDYRNATGLECLFGYLYLLDKSDRILELFEMITESRGRI' A
#
# COMPACT_ATOMS: atom_id res chain seq x y z
N MET A 1 -1.02 -13.52 1.00
CA MET A 1 -0.07 -12.37 1.06
C MET A 1 0.85 -12.27 -0.17
N SER A 2 0.37 -12.64 -1.36
CA SER A 2 1.19 -12.68 -2.58
C SER A 2 1.33 -11.30 -3.23
N VAL A 3 0.24 -10.52 -3.32
CA VAL A 3 0.21 -9.26 -4.08
C VAL A 3 0.95 -8.11 -3.38
N PHE A 4 0.76 -7.92 -2.07
CA PHE A 4 1.52 -6.93 -1.28
C PHE A 4 3.03 -7.22 -1.30
N LYS A 5 3.43 -8.48 -1.11
CA LYS A 5 4.84 -8.89 -1.18
C LYS A 5 5.42 -8.66 -2.58
N ARG A 6 4.63 -8.89 -3.64
CA ARG A 6 5.03 -8.63 -5.03
C ARG A 6 5.28 -7.14 -5.28
N GLY A 7 4.36 -6.27 -4.86
CA GLY A 7 4.53 -4.80 -4.98
C GLY A 7 5.74 -4.29 -4.18
N ARG A 8 5.87 -4.70 -2.92
CA ARG A 8 7.00 -4.31 -2.05
C ARG A 8 8.37 -4.77 -2.54
N ASN A 9 8.41 -5.89 -3.27
CA ASN A 9 9.64 -6.44 -3.83
C ASN A 9 9.89 -6.05 -5.29
N ALA A 10 9.05 -5.21 -5.87
CA ALA A 10 9.32 -4.63 -7.18
C ALA A 10 10.62 -3.82 -7.10
N LYS A 11 11.58 -4.15 -7.97
CA LYS A 11 12.83 -3.38 -8.07
C LYS A 11 12.53 -2.07 -8.78
N SER A 12 12.59 -0.96 -8.06
CA SER A 12 12.54 0.36 -8.67
C SER A 12 13.93 0.75 -9.17
N HIS A 13 14.03 1.16 -10.43
CA HIS A 13 15.28 1.60 -11.05
C HIS A 13 15.82 2.91 -10.48
N THR A 14 14.95 3.71 -9.86
CA THR A 14 15.25 4.99 -9.24
C THR A 14 14.60 5.05 -7.87
N VAL A 15 15.41 5.27 -6.83
CA VAL A 15 14.93 5.50 -5.47
C VAL A 15 14.83 7.02 -5.26
N PRO A 16 13.70 7.55 -4.73
CA PRO A 16 13.59 8.96 -4.40
C PRO A 16 14.64 9.37 -3.37
N LYS A 17 15.34 10.48 -3.60
CA LYS A 17 16.43 10.96 -2.71
C LYS A 17 15.98 11.37 -1.30
N ASN A 18 14.69 11.68 -1.13
CA ASN A 18 14.14 12.27 0.10
C ASN A 18 13.19 11.32 0.87
N GLN A 19 13.11 10.04 0.50
CA GLN A 19 12.29 9.05 1.20
C GLN A 19 13.12 7.83 1.55
N SER A 20 12.82 7.21 2.69
CA SER A 20 13.38 5.91 3.03
C SER A 20 12.96 4.88 1.99
N VAL A 21 13.91 4.06 1.56
CA VAL A 21 13.67 2.91 0.66
C VAL A 21 12.57 2.01 1.23
N SER A 22 12.52 1.86 2.55
CA SER A 22 11.52 1.04 3.23
C SER A 22 10.11 1.62 3.07
N ASP A 23 9.96 2.93 3.29
CA ASP A 23 8.66 3.61 3.18
C ASP A 23 8.15 3.60 1.75
N TYR A 24 9.04 3.86 0.79
CA TYR A 24 8.72 3.80 -0.63
C TYR A 24 8.24 2.41 -1.04
N ARG A 25 8.94 1.35 -0.63
CA ARG A 25 8.55 -0.04 -0.93
C ARG A 25 7.26 -0.45 -0.23
N ASN A 26 7.01 0.04 0.99
CA ASN A 26 5.76 -0.20 1.70
C ASN A 26 4.59 0.51 1.01
N ALA A 27 4.78 1.74 0.52
CA ALA A 27 3.79 2.47 -0.28
C ALA A 27 3.46 1.72 -1.58
N THR A 28 4.46 1.28 -2.34
CA THR A 28 4.25 0.48 -3.57
C THR A 28 3.52 -0.84 -3.26
N GLY A 29 3.82 -1.47 -2.12
CA GLY A 29 3.11 -2.66 -1.66
C GLY A 29 1.64 -2.38 -1.36
N LEU A 30 1.34 -1.26 -0.70
CA LEU A 30 -0.01 -0.81 -0.37
C LEU A 30 -0.82 -0.53 -1.64
N GLU A 31 -0.28 0.23 -2.59
CA GLU A 31 -0.92 0.52 -3.88
C GLU A 31 -1.30 -0.75 -4.63
N CYS A 32 -0.40 -1.74 -4.66
CA CYS A 32 -0.67 -3.04 -5.28
C CYS A 32 -1.79 -3.82 -4.58
N LEU A 33 -1.91 -3.71 -3.26
CA LEU A 33 -2.98 -4.35 -2.50
C LEU A 33 -4.33 -3.71 -2.83
N PHE A 34 -4.41 -2.38 -2.83
CA PHE A 34 -5.62 -1.64 -3.16
C PHE A 34 -6.05 -1.88 -4.62
N GLY A 35 -5.11 -1.81 -5.57
CA GLY A 35 -5.39 -2.10 -6.98
C GLY A 35 -5.89 -3.53 -7.21
N TYR A 36 -5.36 -4.51 -6.48
CA TYR A 36 -5.86 -5.89 -6.56
C TYR A 36 -7.26 -6.06 -5.99
N LEU A 37 -7.57 -5.41 -4.86
CA LEU A 37 -8.92 -5.45 -4.30
C LEU A 37 -9.93 -4.76 -5.22
N TYR A 38 -9.52 -3.68 -5.88
CA TYR A 38 -10.35 -2.95 -6.84
C TYR A 38 -10.69 -3.81 -8.05
N LEU A 39 -9.70 -4.52 -8.61
CA LEU A 39 -9.91 -5.46 -9.72
C LEU A 39 -10.80 -6.67 -9.34
N LEU A 40 -10.95 -6.96 -8.05
CA LEU A 40 -11.84 -8.01 -7.55
C LEU A 40 -13.20 -7.48 -7.08
N ASP A 41 -13.49 -6.19 -7.32
CA ASP A 41 -14.70 -5.49 -6.87
C ASP A 41 -14.96 -5.60 -5.35
N LYS A 42 -13.88 -5.69 -4.56
CA LYS A 42 -13.93 -5.83 -3.10
C LYS A 42 -13.90 -4.47 -2.39
N SER A 43 -14.84 -3.61 -2.76
CA SER A 43 -14.93 -2.23 -2.26
C SER A 43 -15.06 -2.13 -0.74
N ASP A 44 -15.80 -3.05 -0.10
CA ASP A 44 -15.96 -3.08 1.36
C ASP A 44 -14.62 -3.26 2.09
N ARG A 45 -13.76 -4.14 1.56
CA ARG A 45 -12.42 -4.37 2.11
C ARG A 45 -11.49 -3.17 1.89
N ILE A 46 -11.65 -2.46 0.77
CA ILE A 46 -10.90 -1.23 0.52
C ILE A 46 -11.27 -0.18 1.56
N LEU A 47 -12.56 0.00 1.83
CA LEU A 47 -13.05 0.97 2.80
C LEU A 47 -12.57 0.64 4.22
N GLU A 48 -12.71 -0.61 4.65
CA GLU A 48 -12.24 -1.10 5.96
C GLU A 48 -10.73 -0.82 6.16
N LEU A 49 -9.91 -1.12 5.16
CA LEU A 49 -8.47 -0.86 5.22
C LEU A 49 -8.17 0.65 5.25
N PHE A 50 -8.91 1.43 4.48
CA PHE A 50 -8.73 2.89 4.43
C PHE A 50 -9.11 3.55 5.76
N GLU A 51 -10.23 3.13 6.36
CA GLU A 51 -10.67 3.57 7.68
C GLU A 51 -9.64 3.23 8.76
N MET A 52 -9.10 2.00 8.78
CA MET A 52 -8.05 1.65 9.73
C MET A 52 -6.79 2.53 9.58
N ILE A 53 -6.42 2.90 8.35
CA ILE A 53 -5.27 3.78 8.09
C ILE A 53 -5.56 5.20 8.57
N THR A 54 -6.76 5.73 8.34
CA THR A 54 -7.11 7.10 8.73
C THR A 54 -7.40 7.23 10.23
N GLU A 55 -8.06 6.24 10.83
CA GLU A 55 -8.32 6.18 12.27
C GLU A 55 -7.01 6.03 13.08
N SER A 56 -6.05 5.25 12.57
CA SER A 56 -4.71 5.21 13.15
C SER A 56 -3.99 6.56 13.13
N ARG A 57 -4.42 7.52 12.30
CA ARG A 57 -3.89 8.90 12.23
C ARG A 57 -4.73 9.92 13.00
N GLY A 58 -5.84 9.50 13.60
CA GLY A 58 -6.80 10.33 14.34
C GLY A 58 -6.61 10.38 15.86
N ARG A 59 -5.50 9.83 16.40
CA ARG A 59 -5.04 10.19 17.76
C ARG A 59 -4.18 11.44 17.68
N ILE A 60 -4.83 12.58 17.51
CA ILE A 60 -4.23 13.91 17.67
C ILE A 60 -4.72 14.50 18.99
#